data_AF-A0A8B6CPW8-F1
#
_entry.id   AF-A0A8B6CPW8-F1
#
_cell.length_a   1.000
_cell.length_b   1.000
_cell.length_c   1.000
_cell.angle_alpha   90.00
_cell.angle_beta   90.00
_cell.angle_gamma   90.00
#
_symmetry.space_group_name_H-M   'P 1'
#
loop_
_entity.id
_entity.type
_entity.pdbx_description
1 polymer ?
#
loop_
_entity_poly.entity_id
_entity_poly.type
_entity_poly.pdbx_seq_one_letter_code
_entity_poly.pdbx_strand_id
1 'polypeptide(L)'
;MFKDDLNNLKKELPRKSIMSKYEAVIKTNTTEEHYAVVNMLTGADYLSKQMNYLVSDSSLHYSPYTGVAYCMKSSMGEKPPGHVFCFLPLPVTEKSMSGLPVHVNGFFDLEHNRRHIKEAAANSESKQTDQSLMWNDGMIGELLPETYYTLIEMMKTKCIKGGNSQNMVDQVYDAIPNPDAVESSWKLILDKLYENILSGHVFFTKQDGGRWIEFSDALFAIFNFITNDNTNDNQMTETTVKKLLLDCDENLVEVPDHMITMLKYTGHEPQSVTPQIVREKLKSFECWKTYPREDKLRLLSFVLEDCNYADLRSLEILPLNNQEFVPFSTGTDVYVICDETAILFPGLEDQVVSKNSVTEFIWNCLFKMAENGLFQLRSLTDESLPGVMQKVFDINFTRNQNGRFVQTSQSNFGIDWIQKVWKEISNRDYDNLSLFESIPVIGVGPDDVEDINNITTDENLVLEYVNWKGRYMLSKFDNHEPLSAALEKVVILSEVEVFHPNQMIKFPHTDVIGKYIQLPIIDNVLNCFKMAALSSRRQQIAREINEQCSDQRKDRIGTVPCKPSFRYSKRSIPISTEIRFIPCT
;
A
#
# COMPACT_ATOMS: atom_id res chain seq x y z
N MET A 1 -39.10 -51.72 10.58
CA MET A 1 -37.62 -51.61 10.48
C MET A 1 -37.00 -51.37 11.85
N PHE A 2 -37.03 -50.16 12.42
CA PHE A 2 -36.32 -49.85 13.68
C PHE A 2 -36.57 -50.83 14.87
N LYS A 3 -37.77 -51.38 15.00
CA LYS A 3 -38.15 -52.27 16.11
C LYS A 3 -37.74 -53.74 15.91
N ASP A 4 -37.63 -54.19 14.66
CA ASP A 4 -37.24 -55.55 14.31
C ASP A 4 -35.71 -55.70 14.31
N ASP A 5 -34.99 -54.64 13.90
CA ASP A 5 -33.53 -54.54 13.97
C ASP A 5 -33.03 -54.55 15.43
N LEU A 6 -33.79 -53.94 16.35
CA LEU A 6 -33.52 -53.91 17.79
C LEU A 6 -33.62 -55.28 18.48
N ASN A 7 -34.42 -56.21 17.95
CA ASN A 7 -34.54 -57.56 18.51
C ASN A 7 -33.40 -58.49 18.06
N ASN A 8 -32.80 -58.23 16.89
CA ASN A 8 -31.64 -58.99 16.37
C ASN A 8 -30.30 -58.52 16.98
N LEU A 9 -30.24 -57.29 17.52
CA LEU A 9 -29.08 -56.72 18.24
C LEU A 9 -28.69 -57.48 19.53
N LYS A 10 -29.48 -58.48 19.97
CA LYS A 10 -29.21 -59.22 21.20
C LYS A 10 -28.10 -60.27 21.09
N LYS A 11 -27.45 -60.46 19.94
CA LYS A 11 -26.33 -61.43 19.81
C LYS A 11 -25.11 -60.98 19.04
N GLU A 12 -25.20 -60.06 18.08
CA GLU A 12 -24.04 -59.65 17.27
C GLU A 12 -24.11 -58.15 16.93
N LEU A 13 -22.94 -57.48 16.95
CA LEU A 13 -22.80 -56.09 16.52
C LEU A 13 -23.14 -55.97 15.02
N PRO A 14 -23.91 -54.96 14.58
CA PRO A 14 -24.20 -54.78 13.16
C PRO A 14 -22.91 -54.52 12.38
N ARG A 15 -22.82 -55.02 11.14
CA ARG A 15 -21.66 -54.77 10.27
C ARG A 15 -21.49 -53.30 9.90
N LYS A 16 -22.60 -52.64 9.56
CA LYS A 16 -22.64 -51.21 9.24
C LYS A 16 -23.05 -50.38 10.46
N SER A 17 -22.54 -49.15 10.53
CA SER A 17 -22.92 -48.21 11.58
C SER A 17 -24.39 -47.83 11.50
N ILE A 18 -25.02 -47.68 12.67
CA ILE A 18 -26.40 -47.20 12.81
C ILE A 18 -26.32 -45.83 13.44
N MET A 19 -26.94 -44.82 12.84
CA MET A 19 -26.94 -43.46 13.36
C MET A 19 -28.34 -42.87 13.49
N SER A 20 -28.51 -41.98 14.46
CA SER A 20 -29.71 -41.18 14.67
C SER A 20 -29.30 -39.72 14.73
N LYS A 21 -29.99 -38.88 13.96
CA LYS A 21 -29.76 -37.44 13.86
C LYS A 21 -31.08 -36.71 14.10
N TYR A 22 -31.13 -35.81 15.07
CA TYR A 22 -32.35 -35.08 15.40
C TYR A 22 -32.05 -33.76 16.10
N GLU A 23 -33.06 -32.89 16.11
CA GLU A 23 -33.07 -31.68 16.91
C GLU A 23 -33.85 -31.91 18.19
N ALA A 24 -33.36 -31.39 19.31
CA ALA A 24 -34.03 -31.46 20.59
C ALA A 24 -34.17 -30.06 21.19
N VAL A 25 -35.32 -29.79 21.83
CA VAL A 25 -35.54 -28.54 22.56
C VAL A 25 -35.72 -28.91 24.03
N ILE A 26 -34.84 -28.38 24.87
CA ILE A 26 -34.92 -28.53 26.32
C ILE A 26 -35.49 -27.23 26.86
N LYS A 27 -36.69 -27.31 27.43
CA LYS A 27 -37.38 -26.17 28.01
C LYS A 27 -37.63 -26.40 29.49
N THR A 28 -37.07 -25.52 30.30
CA THR A 28 -37.37 -25.42 31.74
C THR A 28 -38.29 -24.21 31.98
N ASN A 29 -38.66 -23.97 33.24
CA ASN A 29 -39.44 -22.78 33.59
C ASN A 29 -38.66 -21.47 33.34
N THR A 30 -37.34 -21.53 33.24
CA THR A 30 -36.46 -20.36 33.17
C THR A 30 -35.57 -20.33 31.93
N THR A 31 -35.36 -21.46 31.26
CA THR A 31 -34.42 -21.58 30.14
C THR A 31 -35.03 -22.37 28.98
N GLU A 32 -34.62 -22.02 27.76
CA GLU A 32 -34.93 -22.77 26.55
C GLU A 32 -33.65 -22.93 25.72
N GLU A 33 -33.28 -24.18 25.44
CA GLU A 33 -32.06 -24.55 24.74
C GLU A 33 -32.38 -25.48 23.57
N HIS A 34 -31.78 -25.21 22.42
CA HIS A 34 -32.00 -25.96 21.18
C HIS A 34 -30.72 -26.70 20.80
N TYR A 35 -30.83 -28.02 20.67
CA TYR A 35 -29.71 -28.91 20.45
C TYR A 35 -29.78 -29.61 19.11
N ALA A 36 -28.65 -29.68 18.43
CA ALA A 36 -28.37 -30.59 17.34
C ALA A 36 -27.75 -31.85 17.95
N VAL A 37 -28.38 -33.02 17.75
CA VAL A 37 -27.96 -34.26 18.41
C VAL A 37 -27.69 -35.35 17.37
N VAL A 38 -26.51 -35.97 17.49
CA VAL A 38 -26.12 -37.15 16.72
C VAL A 38 -25.76 -38.27 17.67
N ASN A 39 -26.31 -39.45 17.43
CA ASN A 39 -25.96 -40.69 18.11
C ASN A 39 -25.51 -41.71 17.07
N MET A 40 -24.49 -42.49 17.39
CA MET A 40 -23.93 -43.49 16.50
C MET A 40 -23.60 -44.76 17.27
N LEU A 41 -24.03 -45.89 16.75
CA LEU A 41 -23.50 -47.22 17.07
C LEU A 41 -22.60 -47.62 15.92
N THR A 42 -21.28 -47.63 16.15
CA THR A 42 -20.31 -47.95 15.11
C THR A 42 -20.37 -49.43 14.75
N GLY A 43 -20.48 -49.73 13.46
CA GLY A 43 -20.57 -51.09 12.97
C GLY A 43 -19.21 -51.79 12.92
N ALA A 44 -19.23 -53.13 12.98
CA ALA A 44 -18.02 -53.97 13.03
C ALA A 44 -17.03 -53.71 11.88
N ASP A 45 -17.52 -53.36 10.68
CA ASP A 45 -16.69 -53.12 9.49
C ASP A 45 -15.86 -51.82 9.61
N TYR A 46 -16.23 -50.92 10.52
CA TYR A 46 -15.61 -49.60 10.71
C TYR A 46 -14.74 -49.53 11.98
N LEU A 47 -14.73 -50.58 12.79
CA LEU A 47 -13.89 -50.66 13.99
C LEU A 47 -12.49 -51.15 13.62
N SER A 48 -11.47 -50.58 14.26
CA SER A 48 -10.11 -51.11 14.23
C SER A 48 -10.07 -52.54 14.78
N LYS A 49 -8.98 -53.26 14.49
CA LYS A 49 -8.77 -54.61 15.02
C LYS A 49 -8.82 -54.65 16.55
N GLN A 50 -8.28 -53.60 17.19
CA GLN A 50 -8.26 -53.46 18.64
C GLN A 50 -9.68 -53.24 19.18
N MET A 51 -10.45 -52.31 18.61
CA MET A 51 -11.82 -52.07 19.05
C MET A 51 -12.72 -53.27 18.79
N ASN A 52 -12.57 -53.95 17.66
CA ASN A 52 -13.28 -55.21 17.37
C ASN A 52 -12.97 -56.30 18.41
N TYR A 53 -11.71 -56.42 18.86
CA TYR A 53 -11.33 -57.34 19.94
C TYR A 53 -12.01 -56.97 21.26
N LEU A 54 -12.00 -55.68 21.63
CA LEU A 54 -12.59 -55.19 22.90
C LEU A 54 -14.11 -55.34 22.94
N VAL A 55 -14.83 -55.03 21.85
CA VAL A 55 -16.30 -55.21 21.78
C VAL A 55 -16.68 -56.69 21.84
N SER A 56 -15.86 -57.57 21.26
CA SER A 56 -16.13 -59.01 21.24
C SER A 56 -15.81 -59.70 22.56
N ASP A 57 -15.10 -59.03 23.47
CA ASP A 57 -14.81 -59.56 24.79
C ASP A 57 -16.07 -59.58 25.65
N SER A 58 -16.68 -60.76 25.75
CA SER A 58 -17.91 -60.98 26.51
C SER A 58 -17.80 -60.61 27.99
N SER A 59 -16.59 -60.47 28.55
CA SER A 59 -16.37 -60.06 29.94
C SER A 59 -16.50 -58.56 30.18
N LEU A 60 -16.31 -57.74 29.13
CA LEU A 60 -16.33 -56.28 29.22
C LEU A 60 -17.72 -55.68 29.01
N HIS A 61 -18.59 -56.37 28.28
CA HIS A 61 -19.95 -55.92 27.93
C HIS A 61 -20.00 -54.52 27.29
N TYR A 62 -18.95 -54.15 26.56
CA TYR A 62 -18.84 -52.85 25.90
C TYR A 62 -19.71 -52.73 24.66
N SER A 63 -20.14 -51.51 24.37
CA SER A 63 -20.92 -51.17 23.18
C SER A 63 -20.30 -49.96 22.51
N PRO A 64 -19.95 -50.00 21.20
CA PRO A 64 -19.28 -48.93 20.47
C PRO A 64 -20.28 -47.80 20.13
N TYR A 65 -20.91 -47.25 21.16
CA TYR A 65 -21.94 -46.23 21.07
C TYR A 65 -21.39 -44.89 21.54
N THR A 66 -21.51 -43.90 20.65
CA THR A 66 -21.08 -42.51 20.84
C THR A 66 -22.24 -41.58 20.54
N GLY A 67 -22.24 -40.42 21.17
CA GLY A 67 -23.22 -39.37 20.94
C GLY A 67 -22.63 -38.00 21.21
N VAL A 68 -23.09 -37.02 20.44
CA VAL A 68 -22.71 -35.61 20.58
C VAL A 68 -23.95 -34.74 20.51
N ALA A 69 -23.98 -33.68 21.32
CA ALA A 69 -25.03 -32.68 21.28
C ALA A 69 -24.45 -31.27 21.32
N TYR A 70 -24.70 -30.49 20.28
CA TYR A 70 -24.30 -29.08 20.19
C TYR A 70 -25.47 -28.16 20.53
N CYS A 71 -25.28 -27.23 21.45
CA CYS A 71 -26.28 -26.20 21.77
C CYS A 71 -26.25 -25.10 20.70
N MET A 72 -27.21 -25.12 19.78
CA MET A 72 -27.34 -24.14 18.70
C MET A 72 -27.81 -22.78 19.22
N LYS A 73 -28.72 -22.80 20.22
CA LYS A 73 -29.34 -21.59 20.77
C LYS A 73 -29.65 -21.78 22.25
N SER A 74 -29.34 -20.76 23.05
CA SER A 74 -29.67 -20.67 24.47
C SER A 74 -30.41 -19.36 24.74
N SER A 75 -31.53 -19.42 25.48
CA SER A 75 -32.25 -18.23 25.92
C SER A 75 -31.45 -17.35 26.90
N MET A 76 -30.40 -17.90 27.51
CA MET A 76 -29.52 -17.20 28.45
C MET A 76 -28.38 -16.43 27.76
N GLY A 77 -28.29 -16.51 26.42
CA GLY A 77 -27.23 -15.87 25.62
C GLY A 77 -25.94 -16.68 25.54
N GLU A 78 -25.52 -17.32 26.64
CA GLU A 78 -24.34 -18.18 26.68
C GLU A 78 -24.69 -19.65 26.41
N LYS A 79 -23.83 -20.34 25.63
CA LYS A 79 -23.93 -21.78 25.37
C LYS A 79 -23.33 -22.55 26.55
N PRO A 80 -23.98 -23.63 27.02
CA PRO A 80 -23.44 -24.43 28.10
C PRO A 80 -22.13 -25.10 27.67
N PRO A 81 -21.15 -25.22 28.57
CA PRO A 81 -19.88 -25.84 28.24
C PRO A 81 -20.02 -27.37 28.06
N GLY A 82 -19.12 -27.97 27.28
CA GLY A 82 -19.19 -29.38 26.89
C GLY A 82 -19.03 -30.37 28.05
N HIS A 83 -20.18 -30.86 28.53
CA HIS A 83 -20.28 -31.87 29.58
C HIS A 83 -20.25 -33.32 29.06
N VAL A 84 -19.71 -34.22 29.89
CA VAL A 84 -19.56 -35.65 29.58
C VAL A 84 -20.68 -36.49 30.21
N PHE A 85 -21.23 -37.39 29.41
CA PHE A 85 -22.27 -38.35 29.76
C PHE A 85 -21.77 -39.78 29.51
N CYS A 86 -22.12 -40.69 30.42
CA CYS A 86 -22.01 -42.13 30.20
C CYS A 86 -23.37 -42.74 30.50
N PHE A 87 -24.30 -42.58 29.55
CA PHE A 87 -25.76 -42.78 29.70
C PHE A 87 -26.45 -41.83 30.68
N LEU A 88 -25.83 -41.55 31.82
CA LEU A 88 -26.20 -40.55 32.79
C LEU A 88 -25.15 -39.42 32.81
N PRO A 89 -25.55 -38.19 33.16
CA PRO A 89 -24.60 -37.10 33.34
C PRO A 89 -23.59 -37.47 34.44
N LEU A 90 -22.30 -37.30 34.15
CA LEU A 90 -21.29 -37.35 35.20
C LEU A 90 -21.46 -36.14 36.14
N PRO A 91 -21.05 -36.21 37.41
CA PRO A 91 -21.14 -35.06 38.32
C PRO A 91 -20.35 -33.86 37.78
N VAL A 92 -20.97 -32.68 37.74
CA VAL A 92 -20.34 -31.43 37.27
C VAL A 92 -19.15 -31.10 38.17
N THR A 93 -17.96 -31.33 37.63
CA THR A 93 -16.65 -31.12 38.24
C THR A 93 -15.70 -30.65 37.13
N GLU A 94 -14.57 -30.02 37.46
CA GLU A 94 -13.58 -29.61 36.45
C GLU A 94 -13.19 -30.77 35.51
N LYS A 95 -13.08 -31.98 36.06
CA LYS A 95 -12.75 -33.21 35.33
C LYS A 95 -13.90 -33.84 34.54
N SER A 96 -15.14 -33.36 34.66
CA SER A 96 -16.26 -33.81 33.82
C SER A 96 -16.51 -32.90 32.62
N MET A 97 -15.70 -31.85 32.48
CA MET A 97 -15.70 -30.95 31.34
C MET A 97 -14.72 -31.48 30.31
N SER A 98 -15.15 -31.61 29.06
CA SER A 98 -14.28 -32.10 27.98
C SER A 98 -13.46 -30.98 27.31
N GLY A 99 -13.84 -29.72 27.55
CA GLY A 99 -13.33 -28.58 26.79
C GLY A 99 -13.85 -28.50 25.34
N LEU A 100 -14.65 -29.48 24.89
CA LEU A 100 -15.31 -29.45 23.58
C LEU A 100 -16.52 -28.50 23.61
N PRO A 101 -16.91 -27.90 22.47
CA PRO A 101 -18.12 -27.06 22.38
C PRO A 101 -19.43 -27.88 22.34
N VAL A 102 -19.36 -29.19 22.61
CA VAL A 102 -20.51 -30.12 22.58
C VAL A 102 -20.56 -30.95 23.84
N HIS A 103 -21.76 -31.39 24.22
CA HIS A 103 -21.90 -32.52 25.13
C HIS A 103 -21.48 -33.80 24.43
N VAL A 104 -20.79 -34.67 25.15
CA VAL A 104 -20.38 -35.99 24.67
C VAL A 104 -21.06 -37.06 25.49
N ASN A 105 -21.60 -38.08 24.83
CA ASN A 105 -22.15 -39.28 25.44
C ASN A 105 -21.45 -40.51 24.87
N GLY A 106 -21.22 -41.52 25.69
CA GLY A 106 -20.69 -42.79 25.20
C GLY A 106 -20.64 -43.87 26.26
N PHE A 107 -20.38 -45.10 25.83
CA PHE A 107 -20.12 -46.21 26.75
C PHE A 107 -18.69 -46.09 27.28
N PHE A 108 -18.42 -45.19 28.22
CA PHE A 108 -17.10 -45.02 28.81
C PHE A 108 -16.93 -45.88 30.07
N ASP A 109 -15.75 -46.47 30.25
CA ASP A 109 -15.36 -47.04 31.53
C ASP A 109 -15.03 -45.90 32.51
N LEU A 110 -15.44 -46.04 33.78
CA LEU A 110 -15.39 -44.97 34.77
C LEU A 110 -14.47 -45.36 35.93
N GLU A 111 -13.91 -44.38 36.61
CA GLU A 111 -13.22 -44.60 37.88
C GLU A 111 -14.13 -45.26 38.94
N HIS A 112 -13.55 -45.83 40.01
CA HIS A 112 -14.31 -46.50 41.08
C HIS A 112 -15.37 -45.61 41.74
N ASN A 113 -15.11 -44.30 41.85
CA ASN A 113 -16.06 -43.32 42.39
C ASN A 113 -17.18 -42.95 41.39
N ARG A 114 -17.07 -43.42 40.13
CA ARG A 114 -17.95 -43.15 38.99
C ARG A 114 -18.19 -41.67 38.71
N ARG A 115 -17.21 -40.82 39.01
CA ARG A 115 -17.29 -39.38 38.79
C ARG A 115 -16.60 -38.94 37.51
N HIS A 116 -15.63 -39.71 37.04
CA HIS A 116 -14.81 -39.40 35.88
C HIS A 116 -14.64 -40.62 34.98
N ILE A 117 -14.34 -40.37 33.71
CA ILE A 117 -13.86 -41.40 32.80
C ILE A 117 -12.56 -41.96 33.36
N LYS A 118 -12.38 -43.28 33.26
CA LYS A 118 -11.14 -43.94 33.66
C LYS A 118 -10.01 -43.49 32.74
N GLU A 119 -9.05 -42.78 33.31
CA GLU A 119 -7.86 -42.28 32.63
C GLU A 119 -6.61 -42.97 33.19
N ALA A 120 -5.53 -43.01 32.40
CA ALA A 120 -4.27 -43.55 32.90
C ALA A 120 -3.61 -42.60 33.88
N ALA A 121 -3.03 -43.14 34.95
CA ALA A 121 -2.12 -42.37 35.78
C ALA A 121 -0.91 -41.89 34.96
N ALA A 122 -0.49 -40.64 35.18
CA ALA A 122 0.70 -40.09 34.52
C ALA A 122 1.90 -41.03 34.72
N ASN A 123 2.55 -41.41 33.61
CA ASN A 123 3.73 -42.29 33.56
C ASN A 123 3.51 -43.79 33.86
N SER A 124 2.29 -44.32 33.72
CA SER A 124 2.06 -45.76 33.87
C SER A 124 2.29 -46.55 32.57
N GLU A 125 3.16 -47.56 32.62
CA GLU A 125 3.28 -48.60 31.57
C GLU A 125 2.00 -49.46 31.42
N SER A 126 1.04 -49.32 32.35
CA SER A 126 -0.23 -50.08 32.34
C SER A 126 -1.21 -49.68 31.22
N LYS A 127 -0.95 -48.61 30.47
CA LYS A 127 -1.81 -48.20 29.35
C LYS A 127 -1.99 -49.29 28.29
N GLN A 128 -0.97 -50.13 28.07
CA GLN A 128 -1.01 -51.18 27.04
C GLN A 128 -1.69 -52.47 27.49
N THR A 129 -1.95 -52.65 28.79
CA THR A 129 -2.51 -53.90 29.34
C THR A 129 -3.92 -53.74 29.90
N ASP A 130 -4.35 -52.52 30.20
CA ASP A 130 -5.69 -52.25 30.73
C ASP A 130 -6.71 -52.05 29.59
N GLN A 131 -7.53 -53.07 29.34
CA GLN A 131 -8.56 -53.08 28.30
C GLN A 131 -9.55 -51.91 28.44
N SER A 132 -9.86 -51.46 29.65
CA SER A 132 -10.77 -50.32 29.88
C SER A 132 -10.17 -49.00 29.41
N LEU A 133 -8.85 -48.81 29.62
CA LEU A 133 -8.15 -47.61 29.16
C LEU A 133 -8.06 -47.60 27.64
N MET A 134 -7.69 -48.74 27.05
CA MET A 134 -7.67 -48.93 25.60
C MET A 134 -9.05 -48.68 24.96
N TRP A 135 -10.11 -49.10 25.65
CA TRP A 135 -11.48 -48.84 25.22
C TRP A 135 -11.82 -47.35 25.22
N ASN A 136 -11.57 -46.64 26.32
CA ASN A 136 -11.84 -45.19 26.40
C ASN A 136 -11.03 -44.39 25.36
N ASP A 137 -9.74 -44.70 25.19
CA ASP A 137 -8.90 -44.05 24.18
C ASP A 137 -9.45 -44.29 22.76
N GLY A 138 -9.88 -45.52 22.45
CA GLY A 138 -10.52 -45.84 21.17
C GLY A 138 -11.86 -45.16 20.98
N MET A 139 -12.70 -45.08 22.02
CA MET A 139 -13.96 -44.34 21.97
C MET A 139 -13.74 -42.87 21.60
N ILE A 140 -12.73 -42.21 22.20
CA ILE A 140 -12.45 -40.79 21.98
C ILE A 140 -11.72 -40.54 20.65
N GLY A 141 -10.69 -41.33 20.34
CA GLY A 141 -9.81 -41.09 19.19
C GLY A 141 -10.21 -41.76 17.88
N GLU A 142 -11.03 -42.81 17.92
CA GLU A 142 -11.42 -43.57 16.73
C GLU A 142 -12.91 -43.41 16.40
N LEU A 143 -13.81 -43.55 17.39
CA LEU A 143 -15.25 -43.62 17.15
C LEU A 143 -15.95 -42.26 17.21
N LEU A 144 -15.61 -41.46 18.24
CA LEU A 144 -16.19 -40.15 18.45
C LEU A 144 -15.93 -39.14 17.32
N PRO A 145 -14.75 -39.10 16.65
CA PRO A 145 -14.49 -38.17 15.55
C PRO A 145 -15.50 -38.29 14.41
N GLU A 146 -15.89 -39.51 14.02
CA GLU A 146 -16.88 -39.75 12.96
C GLU A 146 -18.28 -39.28 13.38
N THR A 147 -18.63 -39.51 14.65
CA THR A 147 -19.92 -39.07 15.22
C THR A 147 -19.98 -37.55 15.28
N TYR A 148 -18.86 -36.91 15.63
CA TYR A 148 -18.72 -35.46 15.69
C TYR A 148 -18.76 -34.84 14.29
N TYR A 149 -17.99 -35.38 13.34
CA TYR A 149 -18.02 -34.91 11.96
C TYR A 149 -19.44 -35.03 11.36
N THR A 150 -20.15 -36.10 11.68
CA THR A 150 -21.56 -36.28 11.31
C THR A 150 -22.48 -35.18 11.86
N LEU A 151 -22.19 -34.63 13.04
CA LEU A 151 -22.90 -33.48 13.62
C LEU A 151 -22.59 -32.21 12.83
N ILE A 152 -21.32 -31.97 12.48
CA ILE A 152 -20.91 -30.83 11.64
C ILE A 152 -21.62 -30.90 10.28
N GLU A 153 -21.67 -32.07 9.64
CA GLU A 153 -22.39 -32.28 8.38
C GLU A 153 -23.91 -32.04 8.50
N MET A 154 -24.51 -32.42 9.65
CA MET A 154 -25.91 -32.12 9.93
C MET A 154 -26.15 -30.61 10.05
N MET A 155 -25.29 -29.91 10.78
CA MET A 155 -25.34 -28.46 10.96
C MET A 155 -25.14 -27.73 9.62
N LYS A 156 -24.17 -28.16 8.81
CA LYS A 156 -23.94 -27.67 7.46
C LYS A 156 -25.15 -27.85 6.55
N THR A 157 -25.74 -29.04 6.55
CA THR A 157 -26.96 -29.33 5.77
C THR A 157 -28.12 -28.42 6.18
N LYS A 158 -28.25 -28.11 7.47
CA LYS A 158 -29.24 -27.16 7.98
C LYS A 158 -28.93 -25.74 7.53
N CYS A 159 -27.67 -25.31 7.59
CA CYS A 159 -27.22 -24.00 7.11
C CYS A 159 -27.58 -23.80 5.62
N ILE A 160 -27.29 -24.79 4.77
CA ILE A 160 -27.64 -24.78 3.34
C ILE A 160 -29.15 -24.63 3.14
N LYS A 161 -29.97 -25.41 3.85
CA LYS A 161 -31.44 -25.32 3.79
C LYS A 161 -31.98 -23.99 4.31
N GLY A 162 -31.27 -23.36 5.24
CA GLY A 162 -31.57 -22.04 5.79
C GLY A 162 -31.06 -20.87 4.93
N GLY A 163 -30.57 -21.13 3.72
CA GLY A 163 -30.10 -20.10 2.79
C GLY A 163 -28.73 -19.53 3.15
N ASN A 164 -27.88 -20.29 3.85
CA ASN A 164 -26.51 -19.90 4.20
C ASN A 164 -26.39 -18.56 4.95
N SER A 165 -27.34 -18.25 5.84
CA SER A 165 -27.24 -17.03 6.66
C SER A 165 -25.95 -17.03 7.50
N GLN A 166 -25.31 -15.86 7.65
CA GLN A 166 -24.04 -15.74 8.36
C GLN A 166 -24.08 -16.38 9.77
N ASN A 167 -25.16 -16.15 10.53
CA ASN A 167 -25.32 -16.74 11.86
C ASN A 167 -25.31 -18.28 11.86
N MET A 168 -25.80 -18.93 10.80
CA MET A 168 -25.76 -20.39 10.69
C MET A 168 -24.38 -20.89 10.26
N VAL A 169 -23.65 -20.13 9.44
CA VAL A 169 -22.25 -20.40 9.10
C VAL A 169 -21.39 -20.33 10.37
N ASP A 170 -21.58 -19.26 11.15
CA ASP A 170 -20.90 -19.06 12.42
C ASP A 170 -21.19 -20.22 13.39
N GLN A 171 -22.44 -20.69 13.48
CA GLN A 171 -22.80 -21.85 14.30
C GLN A 171 -22.09 -23.15 13.87
N VAL A 172 -21.83 -23.36 12.58
CA VAL A 172 -21.07 -24.53 12.10
C VAL A 172 -19.62 -24.41 12.55
N TYR A 173 -19.00 -23.24 12.40
CA TYR A 173 -17.63 -23.01 12.84
C TYR A 173 -17.47 -23.06 14.37
N ASP A 174 -18.41 -22.47 15.12
CA ASP A 174 -18.46 -22.52 16.59
C ASP A 174 -18.57 -23.96 17.13
N ALA A 175 -19.12 -24.88 16.33
CA ALA A 175 -19.19 -26.29 16.70
C ALA A 175 -17.85 -27.03 16.48
N ILE A 176 -16.87 -26.44 15.79
CA ILE A 176 -15.55 -27.04 15.60
C ILE A 176 -14.68 -26.74 16.84
N PRO A 177 -14.04 -27.74 17.47
CA PRO A 177 -13.25 -27.53 18.67
C PRO A 177 -12.07 -26.57 18.46
N ASN A 178 -11.83 -25.68 19.41
CA ASN A 178 -10.57 -24.95 19.55
C ASN A 178 -9.55 -25.86 20.27
N PRO A 179 -8.39 -26.22 19.65
CA PRO A 179 -7.45 -27.16 20.24
C PRO A 179 -6.85 -26.70 21.59
N ASP A 180 -6.83 -25.38 21.83
CA ASP A 180 -6.33 -24.79 23.08
C ASP A 180 -7.35 -24.88 24.22
N ALA A 181 -8.64 -25.01 23.90
CA ALA A 181 -9.71 -25.13 24.89
C ALA A 181 -10.03 -26.59 25.27
N VAL A 182 -9.57 -27.56 24.47
CA VAL A 182 -9.84 -28.99 24.72
C VAL A 182 -8.95 -29.54 25.83
N GLU A 183 -9.59 -30.22 26.79
CA GLU A 183 -8.90 -30.84 27.91
C GLU A 183 -7.94 -31.94 27.47
N SER A 184 -6.84 -32.10 28.22
CA SER A 184 -5.72 -32.97 27.83
C SER A 184 -6.11 -34.42 27.52
N SER A 185 -7.05 -35.01 28.29
CA SER A 185 -7.54 -36.38 28.07
C SER A 185 -8.46 -36.52 26.86
N TRP A 186 -8.99 -35.41 26.35
CA TRP A 186 -9.89 -35.36 25.20
C TRP A 186 -9.18 -35.01 23.90
N LYS A 187 -7.91 -34.59 23.94
CA LYS A 187 -7.15 -34.23 22.73
C LYS A 187 -7.02 -35.34 21.69
N LEU A 188 -7.20 -36.60 22.09
CA LEU A 188 -7.21 -37.75 21.17
C LEU A 188 -8.24 -37.64 20.03
N ILE A 189 -9.33 -36.88 20.23
CA ILE A 189 -10.35 -36.68 19.19
C ILE A 189 -9.85 -35.79 18.04
N LEU A 190 -8.91 -34.88 18.32
CA LEU A 190 -8.62 -33.73 17.46
C LEU A 190 -8.05 -34.14 16.11
N ASP A 191 -7.05 -35.02 16.10
CA ASP A 191 -6.32 -35.39 14.89
C ASP A 191 -7.27 -35.94 13.81
N LYS A 192 -8.06 -36.96 14.15
CA LYS A 192 -8.98 -37.59 13.19
C LYS A 192 -10.15 -36.67 12.84
N LEU A 193 -10.65 -35.89 13.79
CA LEU A 193 -11.74 -34.95 13.53
C LEU A 193 -11.30 -33.85 12.55
N TYR A 194 -10.12 -33.26 12.77
CA TYR A 194 -9.59 -32.24 11.89
C TYR A 194 -9.21 -32.80 10.52
N GLU A 195 -8.68 -34.02 10.42
CA GLU A 195 -8.47 -34.71 9.14
C GLU A 195 -9.78 -34.83 8.35
N ASN A 196 -10.87 -35.23 9.02
CA ASN A 196 -12.20 -35.33 8.39
C ASN A 196 -12.75 -33.94 7.97
N ILE A 197 -12.48 -32.89 8.76
CA ILE A 197 -12.87 -31.51 8.43
C ILE A 197 -12.10 -30.99 7.21
N LEU A 198 -10.79 -31.20 7.16
CA LEU A 198 -9.91 -30.70 6.10
C LEU A 198 -10.12 -31.43 4.76
N SER A 199 -10.44 -32.73 4.81
CA SER A 199 -10.83 -33.52 3.64
C SER A 199 -12.30 -33.34 3.23
N GLY A 200 -13.07 -32.62 4.03
CA GLY A 200 -14.47 -32.34 3.81
C GLY A 200 -14.74 -30.97 3.19
N HIS A 201 -16.00 -30.77 2.77
CA HIS A 201 -16.48 -29.45 2.34
C HIS A 201 -16.99 -28.67 3.55
N VAL A 202 -16.08 -28.08 4.34
CA VAL A 202 -16.39 -27.41 5.63
C VAL A 202 -16.03 -25.93 5.62
N PHE A 203 -15.41 -25.40 4.57
CA PHE A 203 -15.09 -23.98 4.47
C PHE A 203 -16.15 -23.25 3.66
N PHE A 204 -16.74 -22.17 4.19
CA PHE A 204 -17.80 -21.42 3.53
C PHE A 204 -17.25 -20.24 2.73
N THR A 205 -17.67 -20.15 1.47
CA THR A 205 -17.47 -18.98 0.61
C THR A 205 -18.80 -18.39 0.19
N LYS A 206 -18.87 -17.05 0.08
CA LYS A 206 -20.07 -16.32 -0.38
C LYS A 206 -20.27 -16.38 -1.90
N GLN A 207 -19.30 -16.93 -2.64
CA GLN A 207 -19.35 -17.10 -4.09
C GLN A 207 -20.56 -17.94 -4.54
N ASP A 208 -21.11 -17.65 -5.72
CA ASP A 208 -22.23 -18.38 -6.34
C ASP A 208 -23.50 -18.49 -5.47
N GLY A 209 -23.78 -17.50 -4.62
CA GLY A 209 -24.91 -17.53 -3.70
C GLY A 209 -24.66 -18.33 -2.40
N GLY A 210 -23.39 -18.67 -2.14
CA GLY A 210 -22.95 -19.32 -0.92
C GLY A 210 -22.79 -20.83 -1.09
N ARG A 211 -21.56 -21.32 -0.91
CA ARG A 211 -21.24 -22.75 -0.97
C ARG A 211 -20.16 -23.15 0.03
N TRP A 212 -20.16 -24.43 0.38
CA TRP A 212 -19.15 -25.05 1.23
C TRP A 212 -18.14 -25.79 0.36
N ILE A 213 -16.85 -25.59 0.62
CA ILE A 213 -15.73 -26.02 -0.22
C ILE A 213 -14.68 -26.74 0.61
N GLU A 214 -13.80 -27.46 -0.09
CA GLU A 214 -12.64 -28.12 0.49
C GLU A 214 -11.53 -27.12 0.84
N PHE A 215 -10.60 -27.52 1.72
CA PHE A 215 -9.47 -26.68 2.11
C PHE A 215 -8.60 -26.24 0.92
N SER A 216 -8.37 -27.13 -0.05
CA SER A 216 -7.50 -26.88 -1.20
C SER A 216 -8.04 -25.83 -2.18
N ASP A 217 -9.36 -25.59 -2.16
CA ASP A 217 -10.02 -24.66 -3.06
C ASP A 217 -10.22 -23.27 -2.45
N ALA A 218 -9.83 -23.10 -1.19
CA ALA A 218 -10.12 -21.92 -0.38
C ALA A 218 -8.98 -20.89 -0.42
N LEU A 219 -9.34 -19.64 -0.72
CA LEU A 219 -8.51 -18.48 -0.45
C LEU A 219 -8.95 -17.86 0.87
N PHE A 220 -8.16 -18.03 1.92
CA PHE A 220 -8.51 -17.53 3.24
C PHE A 220 -8.28 -16.02 3.33
N ALA A 221 -9.29 -15.31 3.83
CA ALA A 221 -9.29 -13.86 4.06
C ALA A 221 -8.40 -13.46 5.24
N ILE A 222 -7.14 -13.88 5.21
CA ILE A 222 -6.10 -13.58 6.20
C ILE A 222 -5.18 -12.54 5.56
N PHE A 223 -5.06 -11.38 6.20
CA PHE A 223 -4.28 -10.26 5.72
C PHE A 223 -3.10 -10.02 6.66
N ASN A 224 -1.88 -10.08 6.11
CA ASN A 224 -0.65 -9.82 6.86
C ASN A 224 -0.09 -8.45 6.46
N PHE A 225 -0.76 -7.38 6.90
CA PHE A 225 -0.32 -6.01 6.64
C PHE A 225 1.07 -5.77 7.23
N ILE A 226 1.98 -5.22 6.42
CA ILE A 226 3.35 -4.91 6.90
C ILE A 226 3.36 -3.60 7.70
N THR A 227 2.53 -2.63 7.31
CA THR A 227 2.40 -1.33 7.96
C THR A 227 1.32 -1.36 9.03
N ASN A 228 1.72 -1.22 10.30
CA ASN A 228 0.84 -1.34 11.47
C ASN A 228 0.25 0.01 11.94
N ASP A 229 0.38 1.08 11.15
CA ASP A 229 0.23 2.44 11.67
C ASP A 229 -1.23 2.95 11.70
N ASN A 230 -2.17 2.31 11.01
CA ASN A 230 -3.60 2.68 11.06
C ASN A 230 -4.57 1.49 10.85
N THR A 231 -5.25 1.07 11.92
CA THR A 231 -6.18 -0.06 11.91
C THR A 231 -7.42 0.17 11.05
N ASN A 232 -7.92 1.41 10.95
CA ASN A 232 -9.12 1.71 10.18
C ASN A 232 -8.85 1.66 8.68
N ASP A 233 -7.71 2.20 8.23
CA ASP A 233 -7.31 2.16 6.82
C ASP A 233 -7.05 0.73 6.36
N ASN A 234 -6.44 -0.10 7.22
CA ASN A 234 -6.26 -1.53 6.95
C ASN A 234 -7.60 -2.25 6.81
N GLN A 235 -8.58 -1.96 7.66
CA GLN A 235 -9.92 -2.56 7.55
C GLN A 235 -10.65 -2.15 6.25
N MET A 236 -10.54 -0.89 5.84
CA MET A 236 -11.14 -0.41 4.58
C MET A 236 -10.43 -1.01 3.37
N THR A 237 -9.10 -1.15 3.44
CA THR A 237 -8.29 -1.81 2.41
C THR A 237 -8.66 -3.29 2.29
N GLU A 238 -8.75 -4.00 3.41
CA GLU A 238 -9.24 -5.38 3.48
C GLU A 238 -10.63 -5.50 2.83
N THR A 239 -11.57 -4.63 3.19
CA THR A 239 -12.91 -4.62 2.60
C THR A 239 -12.88 -4.44 1.08
N THR A 240 -12.02 -3.54 0.59
CA THR A 240 -11.85 -3.27 -0.85
C THR A 240 -11.22 -4.46 -1.58
N VAL A 241 -10.21 -5.09 -0.99
CA VAL A 241 -9.56 -6.29 -1.55
C VAL A 241 -10.53 -7.48 -1.55
N LYS A 242 -11.28 -7.71 -0.46
CA LYS A 242 -12.32 -8.74 -0.40
C LYS A 242 -13.34 -8.55 -1.52
N LYS A 243 -13.83 -7.32 -1.72
CA LYS A 243 -14.75 -6.98 -2.80
C LYS A 243 -14.18 -7.31 -4.17
N LEU A 244 -12.92 -6.92 -4.44
CA LEU A 244 -12.23 -7.26 -5.69
C LEU A 244 -12.19 -8.76 -5.92
N LEU A 245 -11.78 -9.53 -4.91
CA LEU A 245 -11.63 -10.98 -5.03
C LEU A 245 -12.97 -11.66 -5.33
N LEU A 246 -14.05 -11.22 -4.67
CA LEU A 246 -15.41 -11.70 -4.95
C LEU A 246 -15.87 -11.31 -6.37
N ASP A 247 -15.60 -10.08 -6.83
CA ASP A 247 -15.90 -9.64 -8.20
C ASP A 247 -15.06 -10.37 -9.27
N CYS A 248 -13.98 -11.05 -8.87
CA CYS A 248 -13.13 -11.89 -9.73
C CYS A 248 -13.47 -13.39 -9.64
N ASP A 249 -14.60 -13.74 -9.01
CA ASP A 249 -15.06 -15.11 -8.77
C ASP A 249 -14.10 -15.97 -7.92
N GLU A 250 -13.35 -15.37 -7.00
CA GLU A 250 -12.46 -16.11 -6.10
C GLU A 250 -13.22 -16.74 -4.92
N ASN A 251 -12.76 -17.91 -4.50
CA ASN A 251 -13.29 -18.66 -3.37
C ASN A 251 -12.81 -18.11 -2.04
N LEU A 252 -13.18 -16.85 -1.76
CA LEU A 252 -12.81 -16.19 -0.53
C LEU A 252 -13.53 -16.83 0.66
N VAL A 253 -12.76 -17.25 1.65
CA VAL A 253 -13.24 -17.90 2.87
C VAL A 253 -12.88 -17.04 4.09
N GLU A 254 -13.90 -16.68 4.86
CA GLU A 254 -13.74 -16.00 6.14
C GLU A 254 -13.98 -17.00 7.27
N VAL A 255 -13.04 -17.11 8.21
CA VAL A 255 -13.12 -18.03 9.35
C VAL A 255 -12.79 -17.31 10.67
N PRO A 256 -13.38 -17.73 11.79
CA PRO A 256 -13.00 -17.22 13.12
C PRO A 256 -11.58 -17.65 13.54
N ASP A 257 -11.01 -16.96 14.54
CA ASP A 257 -9.63 -17.19 14.99
C ASP A 257 -9.34 -18.63 15.41
N HIS A 258 -10.29 -19.33 16.04
CA HIS A 258 -10.07 -20.71 16.48
C HIS A 258 -9.90 -21.69 15.32
N MET A 259 -10.48 -21.38 14.15
CA MET A 259 -10.25 -22.16 12.93
C MET A 259 -8.81 -21.98 12.44
N ILE A 260 -8.24 -20.78 12.56
CA ILE A 260 -6.82 -20.54 12.26
C ILE A 260 -5.92 -21.29 13.25
N THR A 261 -6.30 -21.32 14.54
CA THR A 261 -5.60 -22.13 15.55
C THR A 261 -5.66 -23.62 15.20
N MET A 262 -6.80 -24.12 14.74
CA MET A 262 -6.95 -25.50 14.25
C MET A 262 -6.04 -25.81 13.05
N LEU A 263 -5.95 -24.91 12.07
CA LEU A 263 -5.05 -25.08 10.92
C LEU A 263 -3.59 -25.15 11.36
N LYS A 264 -3.17 -24.26 12.27
CA LYS A 264 -1.83 -24.29 12.87
C LYS A 264 -1.55 -25.58 13.64
N TYR A 265 -2.52 -26.05 14.42
CA TYR A 265 -2.42 -27.31 15.18
C TYR A 265 -2.15 -28.50 14.26
N THR A 266 -2.82 -28.56 13.11
CA THR A 266 -2.64 -29.63 12.11
C THR A 266 -1.43 -29.44 11.20
N GLY A 267 -0.68 -28.35 11.35
CA GLY A 267 0.48 -28.03 10.50
C GLY A 267 0.12 -27.61 9.07
N HIS A 268 -1.14 -27.24 8.80
CA HIS A 268 -1.56 -26.74 7.50
C HIS A 268 -1.37 -25.23 7.40
N GLU A 269 -0.75 -24.78 6.31
CA GLU A 269 -0.64 -23.35 5.99
C GLU A 269 -1.78 -22.96 5.03
N PRO A 270 -2.77 -22.16 5.46
CA PRO A 270 -3.81 -21.70 4.56
C PRO A 270 -3.24 -20.77 3.49
N GLN A 271 -3.73 -20.91 2.25
CA GLN A 271 -3.46 -19.92 1.22
C GLN A 271 -4.15 -18.61 1.62
N SER A 272 -3.35 -17.61 1.99
CA SER A 272 -3.83 -16.29 2.41
C SER A 272 -3.88 -15.30 1.26
N VAL A 273 -4.58 -14.18 1.46
CA VAL A 273 -4.60 -13.07 0.51
C VAL A 273 -3.23 -12.38 0.53
N THR A 274 -2.60 -12.28 -0.63
CA THR A 274 -1.29 -11.63 -0.79
C THR A 274 -1.32 -10.54 -1.86
N PRO A 275 -0.41 -9.55 -1.79
CA PRO A 275 -0.23 -8.55 -2.85
C PRO A 275 -0.05 -9.17 -4.25
N GLN A 276 0.68 -10.29 -4.35
CA GLN A 276 0.88 -11.02 -5.60
C GLN A 276 -0.44 -11.51 -6.20
N ILE A 277 -1.27 -12.22 -5.42
CA ILE A 277 -2.58 -12.71 -5.87
C ILE A 277 -3.43 -11.55 -6.36
N VAL A 278 -3.46 -10.44 -5.62
CA VAL A 278 -4.25 -9.26 -6.00
C VAL A 278 -3.74 -8.65 -7.31
N ARG A 279 -2.42 -8.52 -7.52
CA ARG A 279 -1.85 -8.06 -8.80
C ARG A 279 -2.26 -8.97 -9.96
N GLU A 280 -2.24 -10.28 -9.77
CA GLU A 280 -2.66 -11.26 -10.79
C GLU A 280 -4.13 -11.08 -11.17
N LYS A 281 -5.02 -10.86 -10.19
CA LYS A 281 -6.45 -10.60 -10.45
C LYS A 281 -6.68 -9.26 -11.13
N LEU A 282 -6.01 -8.19 -10.69
CA LEU A 282 -6.11 -6.88 -11.33
C LEU A 282 -5.65 -6.90 -12.81
N LYS A 283 -4.70 -7.77 -13.16
CA LYS A 283 -4.28 -7.96 -14.56
C LYS A 283 -5.26 -8.79 -15.38
N SER A 284 -5.92 -9.75 -14.74
CA SER A 284 -6.76 -10.75 -15.43
C SER A 284 -8.18 -10.26 -15.63
N PHE A 285 -8.66 -9.34 -14.80
CA PHE A 285 -10.04 -8.85 -14.79
C PHE A 285 -10.10 -7.33 -14.94
N GLU A 286 -11.21 -6.83 -15.49
CA GLU A 286 -11.44 -5.39 -15.69
C GLU A 286 -12.53 -4.82 -14.76
N CYS A 287 -13.17 -5.64 -13.92
CA CYS A 287 -14.26 -5.22 -13.03
C CYS A 287 -13.88 -4.00 -12.15
N TRP A 288 -12.65 -3.99 -11.64
CA TRP A 288 -12.09 -2.93 -10.80
C TRP A 288 -11.85 -1.60 -11.52
N LYS A 289 -11.84 -1.56 -12.86
CA LYS A 289 -11.70 -0.30 -13.61
C LYS A 289 -12.85 0.66 -13.32
N THR A 290 -14.02 0.13 -12.94
CA THR A 290 -15.21 0.91 -12.56
C THR A 290 -15.18 1.39 -11.10
N TYR A 291 -14.22 0.95 -10.29
CA TYR A 291 -14.17 1.30 -8.89
C TYR A 291 -13.88 2.80 -8.69
N PRO A 292 -14.39 3.41 -7.60
CA PRO A 292 -14.01 4.75 -7.18
C PRO A 292 -12.50 4.91 -7.04
N ARG A 293 -12.02 6.14 -7.23
CA ARG A 293 -10.59 6.47 -7.09
C ARG A 293 -10.00 6.02 -5.76
N GLU A 294 -10.73 6.22 -4.66
CA GLU A 294 -10.26 5.84 -3.33
C GLU A 294 -10.05 4.33 -3.19
N ASP A 295 -10.97 3.52 -3.72
CA ASP A 295 -10.83 2.05 -3.74
C ASP A 295 -9.64 1.63 -4.60
N LYS A 296 -9.41 2.27 -5.77
CA LYS A 296 -8.21 2.03 -6.59
C LYS A 296 -6.92 2.37 -5.86
N LEU A 297 -6.89 3.45 -5.08
CA LEU A 297 -5.73 3.78 -4.24
C LEU A 297 -5.53 2.76 -3.12
N ARG A 298 -6.58 2.25 -2.48
CA ARG A 298 -6.46 1.19 -1.47
C ARG A 298 -5.90 -0.10 -2.07
N LEU A 299 -6.38 -0.47 -3.26
CA LEU A 299 -5.84 -1.60 -4.02
C LEU A 299 -4.37 -1.37 -4.36
N LEU A 300 -4.00 -0.16 -4.83
CA LEU A 300 -2.61 0.21 -5.08
C LEU A 300 -1.75 0.10 -3.81
N SER A 301 -2.24 0.63 -2.68
CA SER A 301 -1.55 0.55 -1.39
C SER A 301 -1.24 -0.89 -1.04
N PHE A 302 -2.26 -1.77 -1.10
CA PHE A 302 -2.09 -3.19 -0.78
C PHE A 302 -1.08 -3.88 -1.71
N VAL A 303 -1.15 -3.65 -3.03
CA VAL A 303 -0.24 -4.31 -3.98
C VAL A 303 1.21 -3.80 -3.93
N LEU A 304 1.48 -2.72 -3.22
CA LEU A 304 2.83 -2.17 -3.04
C LEU A 304 3.52 -2.64 -1.75
N GLU A 305 2.79 -3.26 -0.82
CA GLU A 305 3.31 -3.63 0.52
C GLU A 305 4.52 -4.55 0.46
N ASP A 306 4.49 -5.57 -0.40
CA ASP A 306 5.57 -6.55 -0.52
C ASP A 306 6.82 -6.00 -1.21
N CYS A 307 6.80 -4.73 -1.66
CA CYS A 307 7.88 -4.08 -2.40
C CYS A 307 8.33 -4.82 -3.68
N ASN A 308 7.53 -5.77 -4.18
CA ASN A 308 7.83 -6.51 -5.40
C ASN A 308 7.18 -5.81 -6.60
N TYR A 309 7.94 -4.86 -7.17
CA TYR A 309 7.44 -4.01 -8.25
C TYR A 309 7.48 -4.67 -9.63
N ALA A 310 8.18 -5.79 -9.82
CA ALA A 310 8.37 -6.40 -11.15
C ALA A 310 7.03 -6.71 -11.84
N ASP A 311 6.06 -7.17 -11.05
CA ASP A 311 4.74 -7.56 -11.52
C ASP A 311 3.79 -6.37 -11.69
N LEU A 312 4.21 -5.13 -11.46
CA LEU A 312 3.37 -3.96 -11.73
C LEU A 312 3.28 -3.64 -13.23
N ARG A 313 4.22 -4.14 -14.05
CA ARG A 313 4.25 -3.83 -15.48
C ARG A 313 2.88 -4.09 -16.14
N SER A 314 2.44 -3.12 -16.92
CA SER A 314 1.18 -3.09 -17.66
C SER A 314 -0.08 -2.94 -16.82
N LEU A 315 0.03 -2.83 -15.49
CA LEU A 315 -1.13 -2.67 -14.62
C LEU A 315 -1.61 -1.21 -14.59
N GLU A 316 -2.84 -0.96 -15.00
CA GLU A 316 -3.48 0.36 -15.20
C GLU A 316 -3.93 1.05 -13.90
N ILE A 317 -3.04 1.07 -12.90
CA ILE A 317 -3.33 1.53 -11.54
C ILE A 317 -2.34 2.59 -11.05
N LEU A 318 -1.50 3.17 -11.92
CA LEU A 318 -0.66 4.32 -11.57
C LEU A 318 -1.53 5.59 -11.57
N PRO A 319 -1.77 6.23 -10.41
CA PRO A 319 -2.57 7.46 -10.35
C PRO A 319 -1.83 8.66 -10.92
N LEU A 320 -2.57 9.61 -11.48
CA LEU A 320 -2.08 10.89 -11.96
C LEU A 320 -2.83 12.06 -11.30
N ASN A 321 -2.28 13.27 -11.38
CA ASN A 321 -2.88 14.48 -10.84
C ASN A 321 -4.17 14.89 -11.56
N ASN A 322 -4.35 14.49 -12.83
CA ASN A 322 -5.58 14.69 -13.60
C ASN A 322 -6.74 13.76 -13.15
N GLN A 323 -6.54 12.99 -12.07
CA GLN A 323 -7.47 12.00 -11.51
C GLN A 323 -7.63 10.70 -12.30
N GLU A 324 -6.91 10.53 -13.41
CA GLU A 324 -6.90 9.30 -14.18
C GLU A 324 -5.88 8.29 -13.64
N PHE A 325 -5.97 7.05 -14.12
CA PHE A 325 -5.03 5.98 -13.86
C PHE A 325 -4.47 5.48 -15.17
N VAL A 326 -3.15 5.24 -15.21
CA VAL A 326 -2.43 4.78 -16.39
C VAL A 326 -1.65 3.50 -16.09
N PRO A 327 -1.21 2.72 -17.11
CA PRO A 327 -0.41 1.54 -16.86
C PRO A 327 1.02 1.87 -16.45
N PHE A 328 1.59 1.11 -15.52
CA PHE A 328 3.04 1.09 -15.33
C PHE A 328 3.71 0.60 -16.61
N SER A 329 4.49 1.46 -17.27
CA SER A 329 4.98 1.25 -18.63
C SER A 329 6.38 1.84 -18.81
N THR A 330 6.85 1.96 -20.05
CA THR A 330 8.09 2.69 -20.39
C THR A 330 7.79 3.79 -21.41
N GLY A 331 6.57 4.33 -21.37
CA GLY A 331 6.10 5.39 -22.26
C GLY A 331 6.56 6.78 -21.80
N THR A 332 5.66 7.75 -21.85
CA THR A 332 5.92 9.13 -21.40
C THR A 332 6.31 9.16 -19.93
N ASP A 333 7.37 9.89 -19.60
CA ASP A 333 7.84 10.06 -18.23
C ASP A 333 6.74 10.69 -17.33
N VAL A 334 6.59 10.13 -16.13
CA VAL A 334 5.70 10.61 -15.07
C VAL A 334 6.54 11.02 -13.88
N TYR A 335 6.41 12.28 -13.46
CA TYR A 335 7.22 12.88 -12.41
C TYR A 335 6.55 12.71 -11.04
N VAL A 336 7.26 12.11 -10.08
CA VAL A 336 6.81 11.99 -8.69
C VAL A 336 7.45 13.11 -7.87
N ILE A 337 6.65 14.09 -7.46
CA ILE A 337 7.14 15.35 -6.88
C ILE A 337 6.30 15.81 -5.68
N CYS A 338 6.81 16.78 -4.92
CA CYS A 338 6.07 17.43 -3.85
C CYS A 338 5.03 18.42 -4.42
N ASP A 339 3.99 18.73 -3.64
CA ASP A 339 2.91 19.60 -4.08
C ASP A 339 3.38 21.04 -4.36
N GLU A 340 4.37 21.55 -3.61
CA GLU A 340 4.97 22.87 -3.82
C GLU A 340 5.66 22.99 -5.18
N THR A 341 6.11 21.88 -5.75
CA THR A 341 6.72 21.83 -7.07
C THR A 341 5.67 21.53 -8.14
N ALA A 342 4.66 20.72 -7.83
CA ALA A 342 3.59 20.37 -8.77
C ALA A 342 2.80 21.59 -9.26
N ILE A 343 2.59 22.60 -8.39
CA ILE A 343 1.95 23.88 -8.78
C ILE A 343 2.69 24.64 -9.88
N LEU A 344 3.96 24.32 -10.14
CA LEU A 344 4.76 24.96 -11.19
C LEU A 344 4.45 24.41 -12.59
N PHE A 345 3.75 23.27 -12.68
CA PHE A 345 3.52 22.54 -13.93
C PHE A 345 2.04 22.48 -14.38
N PRO A 346 1.31 23.61 -14.51
CA PRO A 346 -0.05 23.56 -15.03
C PRO A 346 -0.11 22.98 -16.46
N GLY A 347 -1.11 22.16 -16.75
CA GLY A 347 -1.27 21.47 -18.03
C GLY A 347 -0.48 20.16 -18.16
N LEU A 348 0.31 19.78 -17.14
CA LEU A 348 1.01 18.50 -17.05
C LEU A 348 0.41 17.57 -15.98
N GLU A 349 -0.87 17.74 -15.65
CA GLU A 349 -1.55 16.93 -14.65
C GLU A 349 -1.61 15.43 -15.04
N ASP A 350 -1.45 15.12 -16.33
CA ASP A 350 -1.35 13.76 -16.89
C ASP A 350 0.07 13.15 -16.80
N GLN A 351 1.06 13.93 -16.35
CA GLN A 351 2.48 13.54 -16.26
C GLN A 351 3.05 13.73 -14.85
N VAL A 352 2.21 14.00 -13.86
CA VAL A 352 2.63 14.31 -12.50
C VAL A 352 1.85 13.48 -11.48
N VAL A 353 2.55 13.02 -10.45
CA VAL A 353 1.98 12.49 -9.20
C VAL A 353 2.49 13.35 -8.05
N SER A 354 1.60 14.13 -7.44
CA SER A 354 1.94 14.97 -6.29
C SER A 354 1.64 14.28 -4.96
N LYS A 355 2.31 14.72 -3.88
CA LYS A 355 2.21 14.08 -2.56
C LYS A 355 0.77 14.05 -2.01
N ASN A 356 0.02 15.14 -2.13
CA ASN A 356 -1.37 15.19 -1.65
C ASN A 356 -2.37 14.47 -2.57
N SER A 357 -1.97 14.04 -3.77
CA SER A 357 -2.85 13.30 -4.68
C SER A 357 -3.07 11.85 -4.24
N VAL A 358 -2.20 11.31 -3.40
CA VAL A 358 -2.19 9.91 -2.94
C VAL A 358 -1.91 9.84 -1.44
N THR A 359 -1.99 8.66 -0.85
CA THR A 359 -1.56 8.45 0.55
C THR A 359 -0.04 8.57 0.67
N GLU A 360 0.47 8.91 1.85
CA GLU A 360 1.91 9.00 2.12
C GLU A 360 2.67 7.70 1.80
N PHE A 361 2.08 6.54 2.12
CA PHE A 361 2.66 5.23 1.79
C PHE A 361 2.88 5.06 0.29
N ILE A 362 1.82 5.23 -0.51
CA ILE A 362 1.89 5.17 -1.99
C ILE A 362 2.93 6.15 -2.53
N TRP A 363 2.93 7.41 -2.06
CA TRP A 363 3.88 8.42 -2.53
C TRP A 363 5.32 7.98 -2.26
N ASN A 364 5.62 7.47 -1.06
CA ASN A 364 6.96 7.00 -0.72
C ASN A 364 7.40 5.81 -1.61
N CYS A 365 6.50 4.88 -1.90
CA CYS A 365 6.80 3.77 -2.82
C CYS A 365 7.07 4.29 -4.24
N LEU A 366 6.19 5.13 -4.79
CA LEU A 366 6.35 5.70 -6.13
C LEU A 366 7.60 6.56 -6.24
N PHE A 367 7.93 7.33 -5.19
CA PHE A 367 9.13 8.15 -5.15
C PHE A 367 10.40 7.30 -5.17
N LYS A 368 10.47 6.22 -4.37
CA LYS A 368 11.58 5.26 -4.45
C LYS A 368 11.70 4.63 -5.83
N MET A 369 10.58 4.27 -6.45
CA MET A 369 10.58 3.73 -7.81
C MET A 369 11.11 4.76 -8.82
N ALA A 370 10.75 6.03 -8.65
CA ALA A 370 11.21 7.14 -9.47
C ALA A 370 12.72 7.41 -9.32
N GLU A 371 13.27 7.36 -8.10
CA GLU A 371 14.71 7.48 -7.83
C GLU A 371 15.52 6.36 -8.50
N ASN A 372 14.95 5.17 -8.58
CA ASN A 372 15.57 4.01 -9.23
C ASN A 372 15.29 3.95 -10.75
N GLY A 373 14.57 4.93 -11.31
CA GLY A 373 14.21 4.97 -12.74
C GLY A 373 13.34 3.79 -13.19
N LEU A 374 12.51 3.23 -12.30
CA LEU A 374 11.62 2.12 -12.62
C LEU A 374 10.44 2.59 -13.46
N PHE A 375 10.07 1.82 -14.49
CA PHE A 375 8.98 2.14 -15.40
C PHE A 375 9.15 3.53 -16.05
N GLN A 376 8.07 4.29 -16.16
CA GLN A 376 8.09 5.68 -16.61
C GLN A 376 8.30 6.69 -15.47
N LEU A 377 8.49 6.24 -14.23
CA LEU A 377 8.58 7.14 -13.08
C LEU A 377 9.95 7.82 -13.03
N ARG A 378 9.95 9.13 -12.78
CA ARG A 378 11.16 9.96 -12.68
C ARG A 378 11.09 10.89 -11.49
N SER A 379 12.22 11.07 -10.80
CA SER A 379 12.41 12.16 -9.86
C SER A 379 12.78 13.43 -10.63
N LEU A 380 12.37 14.59 -10.11
CA LEU A 380 12.68 15.88 -10.73
C LEU A 380 14.09 16.34 -10.33
N THR A 381 15.06 16.04 -11.19
CA THR A 381 16.46 16.48 -11.07
C THR A 381 16.66 17.87 -11.69
N ASP A 382 17.78 18.50 -11.33
CA ASP A 382 18.18 19.81 -11.87
C ASP A 382 18.38 19.78 -13.38
N GLU A 383 18.81 18.64 -13.93
CA GLU A 383 18.95 18.45 -15.38
C GLU A 383 17.59 18.31 -16.09
N SER A 384 16.58 17.76 -15.40
CA SER A 384 15.25 17.51 -15.97
C SER A 384 14.30 18.71 -15.89
N LEU A 385 14.44 19.57 -14.88
CA LEU A 385 13.56 20.72 -14.65
C LEU A 385 13.41 21.63 -15.89
N PRO A 386 14.49 22.03 -16.60
CA PRO A 386 14.36 22.84 -17.81
C PRO A 386 13.48 22.18 -18.87
N GLY A 387 13.65 20.87 -19.09
CA GLY A 387 12.86 20.12 -20.07
C GLY A 387 11.37 20.05 -19.71
N VAL A 388 11.06 19.86 -18.42
CA VAL A 388 9.67 19.87 -17.92
C VAL A 388 9.05 21.27 -18.07
N MET A 389 9.79 22.32 -17.70
CA MET A 389 9.35 23.70 -17.86
C MET A 389 9.08 24.06 -19.32
N GLN A 390 9.92 23.62 -20.25
CA GLN A 390 9.69 23.84 -21.67
C GLN A 390 8.35 23.24 -22.13
N LYS A 391 8.01 22.02 -21.68
CA LYS A 391 6.70 21.40 -21.99
C LYS A 391 5.53 22.25 -21.48
N VAL A 392 5.63 22.82 -20.27
CA VAL A 392 4.60 23.72 -19.73
C VAL A 392 4.38 24.90 -20.67
N PHE A 393 5.46 25.49 -21.19
CA PHE A 393 5.36 26.60 -22.13
C PHE A 393 4.77 26.18 -23.48
N ASP A 394 5.17 25.02 -24.00
CA ASP A 394 4.67 24.51 -25.28
C ASP A 394 3.16 24.23 -25.26
N ILE A 395 2.60 23.85 -24.11
CA ILE A 395 1.17 23.57 -23.92
C ILE A 395 0.38 24.86 -23.75
N ASN A 396 0.86 25.78 -22.91
CA ASN A 396 0.06 26.89 -22.40
C ASN A 396 0.30 28.22 -23.12
N PHE A 397 1.27 28.31 -24.03
CA PHE A 397 1.67 29.58 -24.63
C PHE A 397 1.78 29.50 -26.16
N THR A 398 1.54 30.64 -26.80
CA THR A 398 1.75 30.84 -28.25
C THR A 398 2.56 32.11 -28.48
N ARG A 399 3.14 32.27 -29.68
CA ARG A 399 3.88 33.48 -30.03
C ARG A 399 2.95 34.55 -30.61
N ASN A 400 3.02 35.76 -30.07
CA ASN A 400 2.38 36.93 -30.67
C ASN A 400 3.16 37.45 -31.89
N GLN A 401 2.65 38.49 -32.55
CA GLN A 401 3.28 39.11 -33.73
C GLN A 401 4.69 39.66 -33.44
N ASN A 402 4.97 40.00 -32.19
CA ASN A 402 6.26 40.50 -31.72
C ASN A 402 7.21 39.38 -31.27
N GLY A 403 6.81 38.11 -31.45
CA GLY A 403 7.59 36.94 -31.07
C GLY A 403 7.64 36.64 -29.57
N ARG A 404 6.87 37.37 -28.74
CA ARG A 404 6.74 37.15 -27.29
C ARG A 404 5.72 36.05 -27.02
N PHE A 405 5.91 35.31 -25.94
CA PHE A 405 5.04 34.20 -25.54
C PHE A 405 3.83 34.74 -24.76
N VAL A 406 2.62 34.42 -25.20
CA VAL A 406 1.36 34.86 -24.60
C VAL A 406 0.53 33.62 -24.28
N GLN A 407 -0.09 33.62 -23.10
CA GLN A 407 -0.92 32.52 -22.62
C GLN A 407 -2.12 32.25 -23.54
N THR A 408 -2.45 30.96 -23.74
CA THR A 408 -3.56 30.52 -24.59
C THR A 408 -4.91 30.55 -23.88
N SER A 409 -4.93 30.35 -22.56
CA SER A 409 -6.11 30.43 -21.70
C SER A 409 -5.81 31.21 -20.42
N GLN A 410 -6.76 32.03 -19.96
CA GLN A 410 -6.61 32.80 -18.72
C GLN A 410 -6.85 31.90 -17.49
N SER A 411 -5.86 31.80 -16.59
CA SER A 411 -6.07 31.94 -15.13
C SER A 411 -4.82 31.67 -14.25
N ASN A 412 -3.73 31.06 -14.73
CA ASN A 412 -2.71 30.51 -13.79
C ASN A 412 -1.27 31.00 -14.01
N PHE A 413 -0.97 31.77 -15.08
CA PHE A 413 0.39 32.19 -15.43
C PHE A 413 0.62 33.68 -15.20
N GLY A 414 0.27 34.14 -14.00
CA GLY A 414 0.48 35.53 -13.55
C GLY A 414 1.82 35.75 -12.86
N ILE A 415 1.94 36.89 -12.18
CA ILE A 415 3.14 37.26 -11.41
C ILE A 415 3.45 36.20 -10.34
N ASP A 416 2.46 35.77 -9.55
CA ASP A 416 2.65 34.79 -8.46
C ASP A 416 3.29 33.48 -8.95
N TRP A 417 2.82 32.94 -10.07
CA TRP A 417 3.37 31.71 -10.64
C TRP A 417 4.83 31.85 -11.02
N ILE A 418 5.20 32.93 -11.74
CA ILE A 418 6.60 33.12 -12.14
C ILE A 418 7.50 33.37 -10.92
N GLN A 419 6.97 33.89 -9.82
CA GLN A 419 7.70 33.99 -8.54
C GLN A 419 8.09 32.63 -7.99
N LYS A 420 7.14 31.70 -8.00
CA LYS A 420 7.37 30.34 -7.51
C LYS A 420 8.37 29.59 -8.40
N VAL A 421 8.31 29.78 -9.72
CA VAL A 421 9.29 29.23 -10.68
C VAL A 421 10.70 29.74 -10.37
N TRP A 422 10.90 31.05 -10.23
CA TRP A 422 12.22 31.61 -9.93
C TRP A 422 12.75 31.18 -8.56
N LYS A 423 11.87 31.04 -7.57
CA LYS A 423 12.22 30.51 -6.24
C LYS A 423 12.72 29.06 -6.31
N GLU A 424 12.07 28.23 -7.12
CA GLU A 424 12.51 26.85 -7.34
C GLU A 424 13.88 26.79 -8.03
N ILE A 425 14.09 27.63 -9.06
CA ILE A 425 15.38 27.75 -9.74
C ILE A 425 16.48 28.23 -8.78
N SER A 426 16.19 29.20 -7.90
CA SER A 426 17.18 29.71 -6.95
C SER A 426 17.59 28.68 -5.90
N ASN A 427 16.64 27.84 -5.46
CA ASN A 427 16.88 26.79 -4.46
C ASN A 427 17.81 25.67 -4.94
N ARG A 428 17.90 25.44 -6.26
CA ARG A 428 18.67 24.35 -6.88
C ARG A 428 20.13 24.69 -7.20
N ASP A 429 20.57 25.91 -6.87
CA ASP A 429 21.98 26.35 -6.93
C ASP A 429 22.72 26.06 -8.27
N TYR A 430 22.09 26.31 -9.42
CA TYR A 430 22.73 26.19 -10.73
C TYR A 430 23.99 27.08 -10.86
N ASP A 431 25.06 26.56 -11.46
CA ASP A 431 26.27 27.35 -11.79
C ASP A 431 25.97 28.50 -12.76
N ASN A 432 25.12 28.24 -13.74
CA ASN A 432 24.61 29.21 -14.70
C ASN A 432 23.28 28.71 -15.29
N LEU A 433 22.49 29.62 -15.86
CA LEU A 433 21.16 29.31 -16.42
C LEU A 433 21.21 28.97 -17.93
N SER A 434 22.32 28.40 -18.43
CA SER A 434 22.44 28.02 -19.84
C SER A 434 21.37 27.02 -20.29
N LEU A 435 20.97 26.09 -19.41
CA LEU A 435 19.91 25.12 -19.67
C LEU A 435 18.53 25.78 -19.88
N PHE A 436 18.34 27.01 -19.40
CA PHE A 436 17.10 27.78 -19.53
C PHE A 436 17.13 28.77 -20.72
N GLU A 437 18.22 28.83 -21.51
CA GLU A 437 18.37 29.86 -22.56
C GLU A 437 17.27 29.83 -23.65
N SER A 438 16.62 28.68 -23.82
CA SER A 438 15.53 28.52 -24.79
C SER A 438 14.13 28.69 -24.19
N ILE A 439 14.04 28.85 -22.87
CA ILE A 439 12.77 28.79 -22.12
C ILE A 439 12.31 30.21 -21.77
N PRO A 440 11.03 30.57 -22.04
CA PRO A 440 10.52 31.92 -21.82
C PRO A 440 10.16 32.15 -20.35
N VAL A 441 11.14 32.18 -19.46
CA VAL A 441 10.96 32.36 -18.00
C VAL A 441 11.00 33.82 -17.54
N ILE A 442 11.08 34.79 -18.45
CA ILE A 442 11.13 36.21 -18.11
C ILE A 442 9.77 36.84 -18.43
N GLY A 443 9.00 37.18 -17.40
CA GLY A 443 7.71 37.88 -17.54
C GLY A 443 7.89 39.38 -17.83
N VAL A 444 7.14 39.90 -18.78
CA VAL A 444 7.13 41.29 -19.25
C VAL A 444 5.69 41.81 -19.21
N GLY A 445 5.49 42.99 -18.64
CA GLY A 445 4.18 43.66 -18.62
C GLY A 445 3.74 44.17 -20.01
N PRO A 446 2.44 44.42 -20.22
CA PRO A 446 1.93 44.98 -21.47
C PRO A 446 2.44 46.41 -21.65
N ASP A 447 2.90 46.76 -22.87
CA ASP A 447 3.66 47.99 -23.18
C ASP A 447 2.97 49.33 -22.77
N ASP A 448 1.68 49.31 -22.40
CA ASP A 448 0.82 50.48 -22.11
C ASP A 448 0.66 50.85 -20.61
N VAL A 449 1.32 50.15 -19.67
CA VAL A 449 1.12 50.35 -18.20
C VAL A 449 2.31 51.04 -17.52
N GLU A 450 2.36 52.38 -17.54
CA GLU A 450 3.52 53.15 -17.05
C GLU A 450 3.96 52.89 -15.59
N ASP A 451 3.13 52.29 -14.72
CA ASP A 451 3.50 52.02 -13.33
C ASP A 451 2.79 50.78 -12.72
N ILE A 452 3.33 49.58 -12.96
CA ILE A 452 2.86 48.33 -12.33
C ILE A 452 3.30 48.25 -10.85
N ASN A 453 4.22 49.10 -10.38
CA ASN A 453 4.67 49.11 -8.99
C ASN A 453 3.56 49.47 -7.98
N ASN A 454 2.54 50.22 -8.42
CA ASN A 454 1.33 50.48 -7.63
C ASN A 454 0.23 49.41 -7.81
N ILE A 455 0.41 48.46 -8.72
CA ILE A 455 -0.44 47.28 -8.88
C ILE A 455 0.16 46.18 -8.01
N THR A 456 -0.01 46.30 -6.69
CA THR A 456 0.51 45.34 -5.70
C THR A 456 -0.41 44.14 -5.48
N THR A 457 -1.54 44.04 -6.18
CA THR A 457 -2.56 43.03 -5.84
C THR A 457 -3.38 42.50 -7.02
N ASP A 458 -3.08 42.87 -8.27
CA ASP A 458 -3.89 42.38 -9.39
C ASP A 458 -3.32 41.05 -9.91
N GLU A 459 -3.78 39.95 -9.30
CA GLU A 459 -3.49 38.57 -9.71
C GLU A 459 -3.85 38.30 -11.19
N ASN A 460 -4.64 39.19 -11.81
CA ASN A 460 -5.06 39.13 -13.20
C ASN A 460 -4.11 39.81 -14.20
N LEU A 461 -2.93 40.29 -13.78
CA LEU A 461 -2.00 40.90 -14.72
C LEU A 461 -1.50 39.85 -15.72
N VAL A 462 -1.95 39.98 -16.98
CA VAL A 462 -1.51 39.12 -18.08
C VAL A 462 -0.06 39.46 -18.41
N LEU A 463 0.84 38.51 -18.15
CA LEU A 463 2.24 38.61 -18.53
C LEU A 463 2.46 38.07 -19.95
N GLU A 464 3.31 38.76 -20.70
CA GLU A 464 3.99 38.18 -21.85
C GLU A 464 5.35 37.63 -21.39
N TYR A 465 5.89 36.63 -22.06
CA TYR A 465 7.15 36.00 -21.65
C TYR A 465 8.21 36.04 -22.76
N VAL A 466 9.47 36.20 -22.35
CA VAL A 466 10.64 36.21 -23.24
C VAL A 466 11.71 35.21 -22.77
N ASN A 467 12.48 34.70 -23.73
CA ASN A 467 13.56 33.74 -23.49
C ASN A 467 14.69 34.35 -22.67
N TRP A 468 15.27 33.55 -21.78
CA TRP A 468 16.51 33.89 -21.10
C TRP A 468 17.69 33.87 -22.10
N LYS A 469 18.46 34.95 -22.25
CA LYS A 469 19.59 35.02 -23.20
C LYS A 469 20.97 34.85 -22.55
N GLY A 470 21.01 34.27 -21.35
CA GLY A 470 22.26 33.94 -20.66
C GLY A 470 22.82 35.05 -19.76
N ARG A 471 22.88 36.31 -20.22
CA ARG A 471 23.49 37.41 -19.45
C ARG A 471 22.62 38.66 -19.40
N TYR A 472 22.32 39.08 -18.18
CA TYR A 472 21.53 40.27 -17.91
C TYR A 472 22.21 41.19 -16.90
N MET A 473 22.00 42.49 -17.07
CA MET A 473 22.43 43.52 -16.12
C MET A 473 21.30 44.51 -15.88
N LEU A 474 21.06 44.90 -14.62
CA LEU A 474 20.10 45.95 -14.31
C LEU A 474 20.68 47.32 -14.68
N SER A 475 19.89 48.21 -15.27
CA SER A 475 20.31 49.57 -15.63
C SER A 475 20.40 50.49 -14.40
N LYS A 476 19.71 50.15 -13.31
CA LYS A 476 19.76 50.80 -11.98
C LYS A 476 19.27 49.79 -10.94
N PHE A 477 19.82 49.84 -9.73
CA PHE A 477 19.36 49.03 -8.60
C PHE A 477 19.57 49.81 -7.29
N ASP A 478 18.52 49.91 -6.47
CA ASP A 478 18.53 50.65 -5.19
C ASP A 478 19.22 52.03 -5.26
N ASN A 479 20.20 52.24 -4.39
CA ASN A 479 21.00 53.47 -4.25
C ASN A 479 22.23 53.50 -5.16
N HIS A 480 22.42 52.52 -6.05
CA HIS A 480 23.53 52.53 -7.00
C HIS A 480 23.29 53.56 -8.11
N GLU A 481 24.38 54.18 -8.58
CA GLU A 481 24.31 55.05 -9.75
C GLU A 481 23.79 54.26 -10.98
N PRO A 482 22.84 54.82 -11.73
CA PRO A 482 22.37 54.18 -12.95
C PRO A 482 23.49 54.09 -14.00
N LEU A 483 23.42 53.08 -14.84
CA LEU A 483 24.23 52.96 -16.05
C LEU A 483 24.02 54.23 -16.90
N SER A 484 25.12 54.91 -17.25
CA SER A 484 25.05 55.99 -18.23
C SER A 484 24.84 55.40 -19.62
N ALA A 485 24.23 56.16 -20.53
CA ALA A 485 23.98 55.73 -21.91
C ALA A 485 25.23 55.22 -22.64
N ALA A 486 26.42 55.71 -22.28
CA ALA A 486 27.69 55.23 -22.82
C ALA A 486 28.07 53.84 -22.28
N LEU A 487 27.93 53.61 -20.97
CA LEU A 487 28.23 52.32 -20.35
C LEU A 487 27.21 51.25 -20.74
N GLU A 488 25.94 51.64 -20.87
CA GLU A 488 24.88 50.76 -21.32
C GLU A 488 25.15 50.20 -22.72
N LYS A 489 25.58 51.06 -23.66
CA LYS A 489 26.02 50.60 -24.99
C LYS A 489 27.13 49.56 -24.90
N VAL A 490 28.11 49.74 -24.00
CA VAL A 490 29.20 48.75 -23.80
C VAL A 490 28.65 47.42 -23.30
N VAL A 491 27.74 47.46 -22.33
CA VAL A 491 27.13 46.27 -21.75
C VAL A 491 26.34 45.51 -22.83
N ILE A 492 25.52 46.22 -23.61
CA ILE A 492 24.78 45.65 -24.75
C ILE A 492 25.72 45.03 -25.78
N LEU A 493 26.82 45.72 -26.13
CA LEU A 493 27.85 45.22 -27.04
C LEU A 493 28.62 44.01 -26.50
N SER A 494 28.54 43.76 -25.19
CA SER A 494 29.13 42.60 -24.53
C SER A 494 28.24 41.36 -24.59
N GLU A 495 27.14 41.39 -25.35
CA GLU A 495 26.06 40.39 -25.35
C GLU A 495 25.42 40.23 -23.96
N VAL A 496 25.33 41.33 -23.22
CA VAL A 496 24.58 41.41 -21.96
C VAL A 496 23.37 42.30 -22.22
N GLU A 497 22.19 41.75 -22.05
CA GLU A 497 20.94 42.50 -22.24
C GLU A 497 20.71 43.37 -20.99
N VAL A 498 20.50 44.67 -21.19
CA VAL A 498 20.31 45.62 -20.09
C VAL A 498 18.83 45.75 -19.78
N PHE A 499 18.46 45.45 -18.53
CA PHE A 499 17.11 45.64 -18.04
C PHE A 499 16.95 47.01 -17.41
N HIS A 500 16.09 47.84 -18.00
CA HIS A 500 15.76 49.12 -17.42
C HIS A 500 14.71 48.96 -16.32
N PRO A 501 14.83 49.62 -15.16
CA PRO A 501 13.82 49.59 -14.10
C PRO A 501 12.43 50.02 -14.57
N ASN A 502 12.36 50.83 -15.62
CA ASN A 502 11.12 51.31 -16.23
C ASN A 502 10.58 50.35 -17.32
N GLN A 503 11.37 49.35 -17.74
CA GLN A 503 10.91 48.22 -18.54
C GLN A 503 10.42 47.12 -17.59
N MET A 504 9.19 47.30 -17.11
CA MET A 504 8.16 46.28 -16.85
C MET A 504 8.54 44.83 -16.51
N ILE A 505 9.53 44.60 -15.65
CA ILE A 505 9.83 43.26 -15.13
C ILE A 505 9.83 43.34 -13.61
N LYS A 506 8.71 42.98 -12.98
CA LYS A 506 8.71 42.66 -11.55
C LYS A 506 9.41 41.31 -11.39
N PHE A 507 10.73 41.36 -11.23
CA PHE A 507 11.49 40.20 -10.79
C PHE A 507 10.94 39.74 -9.44
N PRO A 508 10.57 38.48 -9.31
CA PRO A 508 10.43 37.89 -8.01
C PRO A 508 11.83 37.59 -7.48
N HIS A 509 12.09 38.04 -6.27
CA HIS A 509 13.24 37.72 -5.44
C HIS A 509 14.57 38.41 -5.73
N THR A 510 15.05 39.08 -4.67
CA THR A 510 16.45 39.40 -4.37
C THR A 510 17.41 38.24 -4.62
N ASP A 511 16.92 37.00 -4.61
CA ASP A 511 17.74 35.77 -4.59
C ASP A 511 18.34 35.43 -5.97
N VAL A 512 17.79 36.01 -7.04
CA VAL A 512 18.28 35.86 -8.43
C VAL A 512 19.22 37.02 -8.81
N ILE A 513 19.02 38.19 -8.18
CA ILE A 513 19.82 39.40 -8.39
C ILE A 513 21.17 39.24 -7.69
N GLY A 514 22.26 39.55 -8.40
CA GLY A 514 23.63 39.31 -7.93
C GLY A 514 24.15 37.90 -8.22
N LYS A 515 23.27 36.90 -8.31
CA LYS A 515 23.63 35.52 -8.68
C LYS A 515 23.60 35.30 -10.20
N TYR A 516 22.44 35.52 -10.83
CA TYR A 516 22.25 35.31 -12.26
C TYR A 516 22.09 36.62 -13.05
N ILE A 517 21.62 37.68 -12.38
CA ILE A 517 21.47 39.02 -12.96
C ILE A 517 22.50 39.95 -12.33
N GLN A 518 23.34 40.57 -13.15
CA GLN A 518 24.41 41.42 -12.69
C GLN A 518 23.89 42.79 -12.24
N LEU A 519 24.42 43.26 -11.11
CA LEU A 519 24.18 44.63 -10.63
C LEU A 519 24.97 45.65 -11.45
N PRO A 520 24.48 46.91 -11.61
CA PRO A 520 25.19 48.00 -12.29
C PRO A 520 26.35 48.57 -11.44
N ILE A 521 27.13 47.70 -10.81
CA ILE A 521 28.31 48.08 -10.02
C ILE A 521 29.56 48.05 -10.88
N ILE A 522 30.56 48.85 -10.48
CA ILE A 522 31.80 49.06 -11.24
C ILE A 522 32.45 47.73 -11.65
N ASP A 523 32.54 46.76 -10.75
CA ASP A 523 33.20 45.47 -11.00
C ASP A 523 32.49 44.65 -12.08
N ASN A 524 31.16 44.60 -12.06
CA ASN A 524 30.37 43.87 -13.05
C ASN A 524 30.44 44.53 -14.42
N VAL A 525 30.41 45.86 -14.44
CA VAL A 525 30.59 46.65 -15.68
C VAL A 525 31.99 46.43 -16.24
N LEU A 526 33.03 46.47 -15.41
CA LEU A 526 34.41 46.17 -15.82
C LEU A 526 34.57 44.74 -16.35
N ASN A 527 33.86 43.77 -15.77
CA ASN A 527 33.84 42.40 -16.29
C ASN A 527 33.19 42.34 -17.69
N CYS A 528 32.11 43.10 -17.94
CA CYS A 528 31.55 43.24 -19.29
C CYS A 528 32.57 43.86 -20.25
N PHE A 529 33.30 44.90 -19.83
CA PHE A 529 34.39 45.48 -20.63
C PHE A 529 35.50 44.48 -20.95
N LYS A 530 35.93 43.65 -19.99
CA LYS A 530 36.92 42.59 -20.23
C LYS A 530 36.40 41.57 -21.24
N MET A 531 35.14 41.15 -21.12
CA MET A 531 34.51 40.23 -22.06
C MET A 531 34.38 40.83 -23.47
N ALA A 532 34.04 42.12 -23.57
CA ALA A 532 34.08 42.84 -24.83
C ALA A 532 35.50 42.91 -25.41
N ALA A 533 36.52 43.19 -24.59
CA ALA A 533 37.91 43.31 -25.05
C ALA A 533 38.51 41.98 -25.58
N LEU A 534 37.99 40.83 -25.14
CA LEU A 534 38.49 39.50 -25.50
C LEU A 534 37.94 38.94 -26.81
N SER A 535 36.88 39.52 -27.40
CA SER A 535 36.37 39.07 -28.71
C SER A 535 36.95 39.92 -29.87
N SER A 536 37.39 39.25 -30.93
CA SER A 536 38.04 39.87 -32.09
C SER A 536 37.16 40.89 -32.84
N ARG A 537 35.83 40.74 -32.81
CA ARG A 537 34.85 41.70 -33.37
C ARG A 537 34.63 42.92 -32.47
N ARG A 538 34.97 42.83 -31.17
CA ARG A 538 34.67 43.84 -30.14
C ARG A 538 35.89 44.69 -29.70
N GLN A 539 37.10 44.36 -30.14
CA GLN A 539 38.30 45.20 -29.93
C GLN A 539 38.26 46.54 -30.67
N GLN A 540 37.56 46.60 -31.80
CA GLN A 540 37.42 47.82 -32.62
C GLN A 540 36.49 48.83 -31.94
N ILE A 541 35.44 48.36 -31.27
CA ILE A 541 34.40 49.20 -30.67
C ILE A 541 34.78 49.62 -29.23
N ALA A 542 35.51 48.78 -28.48
CA ALA A 542 36.06 49.16 -27.18
C ALA A 542 37.03 50.36 -27.28
N ARG A 543 37.71 50.52 -28.43
CA ARG A 543 38.53 51.71 -28.73
C ARG A 543 37.69 52.97 -28.94
N GLU A 544 36.61 52.87 -29.74
CA GLU A 544 35.68 53.98 -30.00
C GLU A 544 34.97 54.48 -28.73
N ILE A 545 34.68 53.60 -27.78
CA ILE A 545 34.02 53.98 -26.53
C ILE A 545 35.00 54.58 -25.50
N ASN A 546 36.25 54.10 -25.47
CA ASN A 546 37.29 54.71 -24.63
C ASN A 546 37.59 56.17 -25.04
N GLU A 547 37.35 56.51 -26.31
CA GLU A 547 37.42 57.88 -26.85
C GLU A 547 36.20 58.74 -26.49
N GLN A 548 35.03 58.15 -26.20
CA GLN A 548 33.78 58.88 -25.92
C GLN A 548 33.43 59.05 -24.43
N CYS A 549 34.12 58.37 -23.51
CA CYS A 549 33.93 58.57 -22.06
C CYS A 549 34.63 59.85 -21.56
N SER A 550 33.86 60.76 -20.96
CA SER A 550 34.36 62.01 -20.36
C SER A 550 35.28 61.77 -19.15
N ASP A 551 36.26 62.66 -19.00
CA ASP A 551 37.49 62.45 -18.23
C ASP A 551 37.31 62.25 -16.71
N GLN A 552 36.14 62.56 -16.12
CA GLN A 552 35.94 62.40 -14.67
C GLN A 552 35.78 60.94 -14.20
N ARG A 553 35.54 59.97 -15.08
CA ARG A 553 35.45 58.54 -14.72
C ARG A 553 36.69 57.71 -15.09
N LYS A 554 37.63 58.26 -15.88
CA LYS A 554 38.90 57.59 -16.20
C LYS A 554 39.81 57.47 -14.97
N ASP A 555 39.75 58.42 -14.04
CA ASP A 555 40.57 58.43 -12.82
C ASP A 555 40.23 57.33 -11.81
N ARG A 556 39.05 56.68 -11.89
CA ARG A 556 38.71 55.49 -11.08
C ARG A 556 38.97 54.16 -11.78
N ILE A 557 39.27 54.17 -13.08
CA ILE A 557 39.57 52.97 -13.90
C ILE A 557 41.08 52.83 -14.13
N GLY A 558 41.85 53.87 -13.85
CA GLY A 558 43.30 53.93 -14.08
C GLY A 558 44.15 53.20 -13.04
N THR A 559 44.15 51.86 -13.02
CA THR A 559 45.32 51.04 -12.62
C THR A 559 45.21 49.61 -13.17
N VAL A 560 45.08 49.44 -14.49
CA VAL A 560 45.65 48.25 -15.15
C VAL A 560 46.46 48.75 -16.35
N PRO A 561 47.80 48.73 -16.30
CA PRO A 561 48.61 49.25 -17.39
C PRO A 561 48.48 48.33 -18.61
N CYS A 562 47.79 48.82 -19.65
CA CYS A 562 48.02 48.34 -21.01
C CYS A 562 49.44 48.77 -21.43
N LYS A 563 50.43 47.89 -21.26
CA LYS A 563 51.72 48.04 -21.95
C LYS A 563 51.62 47.39 -23.34
N PRO A 564 51.94 48.11 -24.42
CA PRO A 564 52.11 47.51 -25.75
C PRO A 564 53.56 47.05 -25.90
N SER A 565 53.82 45.75 -25.73
CA SER A 565 55.07 45.15 -26.24
C SER A 565 55.00 43.63 -26.25
N PHE A 566 54.49 43.03 -27.32
CA PHE A 566 54.83 41.65 -27.68
C PHE A 566 55.89 41.68 -28.79
N ARG A 567 57.17 41.57 -28.39
CA ARG A 567 58.20 40.97 -29.24
C ARG A 567 58.29 39.49 -28.87
N TYR A 568 58.09 38.63 -29.87
CA TYR A 568 58.29 37.19 -29.77
C TYR A 568 59.75 36.83 -29.43
N SER A 569 59.99 36.07 -28.37
CA SER A 569 61.07 35.06 -28.37
C SER A 569 60.82 33.92 -27.37
N LYS A 570 61.03 32.71 -27.89
CA LYS A 570 60.87 31.35 -27.33
C LYS A 570 61.46 31.12 -25.92
N ARG A 571 60.70 30.47 -25.01
CA ARG A 571 61.03 29.21 -24.25
C ARG A 571 60.13 29.01 -23.00
N SER A 572 59.40 27.88 -22.99
CA SER A 572 59.05 26.94 -21.89
C SER A 572 58.77 27.39 -20.43
N ILE A 573 57.49 27.26 -19.98
CA ILE A 573 56.86 26.54 -18.79
C ILE A 573 57.46 26.74 -17.36
N PRO A 574 56.75 26.62 -16.17
CA PRO A 574 55.30 26.55 -15.78
C PRO A 574 54.83 27.51 -14.63
N ILE A 575 53.49 27.60 -14.46
CA ILE A 575 52.64 27.64 -13.24
C ILE A 575 53.18 28.32 -11.95
N SER A 576 52.48 29.39 -11.53
CA SER A 576 51.85 29.57 -10.20
C SER A 576 51.73 31.06 -9.89
N THR A 577 50.55 31.55 -9.52
CA THR A 577 50.45 32.82 -8.81
C THR A 577 49.19 32.84 -7.95
N GLU A 578 49.37 32.48 -6.68
CA GLU A 578 48.55 32.94 -5.57
C GLU A 578 48.50 34.47 -5.58
N ILE A 579 47.31 35.06 -5.39
CA ILE A 579 47.17 36.49 -5.10
C ILE A 579 46.67 36.61 -3.66
N ARG A 580 47.54 37.10 -2.78
CA ARG A 580 47.22 37.51 -1.41
C ARG A 580 46.64 38.93 -1.41
N PHE A 581 45.58 39.12 -0.62
CA PHE A 581 45.03 40.43 -0.29
C PHE A 581 45.92 41.17 0.71
N ILE A 582 46.14 42.46 0.50
CA ILE A 582 46.61 43.41 1.53
C ILE A 582 45.54 44.51 1.60
N PRO A 583 44.98 44.81 2.79
CA PRO A 583 43.98 45.85 2.94
C PRO A 583 44.66 47.21 3.16
N CYS A 584 44.08 48.29 2.66
CA CYS A 584 44.34 49.63 3.17
C CYS A 584 43.03 50.42 3.32
N THR A 585 42.88 50.90 4.56
CA THR A 585 41.98 51.87 5.20
C THR A 585 41.20 52.85 4.35
#